data_AF-A0A094QGK2-F1
#
_entry.id   AF-A0A094QGK2-F1
#
_cell.length_a   1.000
_cell.length_b   1.000
_cell.length_c   1.000
_cell.angle_alpha   90.00
_cell.angle_beta   90.00
_cell.angle_gamma   90.00
#
_symmetry.space_group_name_H-M   'P 1'
#
loop_
_entity.id
_entity.type
_entity.pdbx_description
1 polymer ?
#
loop_
_entity_poly.entity_id
_entity_poly.type
_entity_poly.pdbx_seq_one_letter_code
_entity_poly.pdbx_strand_id
1 'polypeptide(L)'
;MSISEAERFDMQVGLRSHLGDHVANILMEHLPPSGWSDVARKQDFEPISYRIGNIEKELTRINSTLKVIIGGVLTVSAAIIVLLIQLNQNISSL
;
A
#
# COMPACT_ATOMS: atom_id res chain seq x y z
N MET A 1 -4.12 17.58 -19.33
CA MET A 1 -4.95 18.25 -20.35
C MET A 1 -6.04 18.95 -19.59
N SER A 2 -5.94 20.27 -19.42
CA SER A 2 -6.97 21.07 -18.74
C SER A 2 -7.98 21.53 -19.79
N ILE A 3 -9.27 21.25 -19.58
CA ILE A 3 -10.36 21.81 -20.39
C ILE A 3 -10.53 23.28 -19.99
N SER A 4 -10.57 24.17 -20.96
CA SER A 4 -10.83 25.60 -20.74
C SER A 4 -12.31 25.87 -20.44
N GLU A 5 -12.61 27.02 -19.83
CA GLU A 5 -13.98 27.40 -19.51
C GLU A 5 -14.86 27.59 -20.76
N ALA A 6 -14.27 28.06 -21.86
CA ALA A 6 -14.94 28.15 -23.16
C ALA A 6 -15.33 26.76 -23.69
N GLU A 7 -14.41 25.79 -23.66
CA GLU A 7 -14.69 24.41 -24.07
C GLU A 7 -15.76 23.75 -23.16
N ARG A 8 -15.77 24.09 -21.86
CA ARG A 8 -16.80 23.61 -20.92
C ARG A 8 -18.17 24.20 -21.24
N PHE A 9 -18.23 25.47 -21.63
CA PHE A 9 -19.46 26.13 -22.07
C PHE A 9 -19.98 25.53 -23.38
N ASP A 10 -19.12 25.36 -24.38
CA ASP A 10 -19.48 24.74 -25.65
C ASP A 10 -20.01 23.32 -25.47
N MET A 11 -19.40 22.54 -24.56
CA MET A 11 -19.89 21.23 -24.17
C MET A 11 -21.29 21.30 -23.54
N GLN A 12 -21.53 22.25 -22.64
CA GLN A 12 -22.85 22.44 -22.03
C GLN A 12 -23.92 22.79 -23.07
N VAL A 13 -23.61 23.69 -24.01
CA VAL A 13 -24.51 24.06 -25.10
C VAL A 13 -24.83 22.85 -25.99
N GLY A 14 -23.83 22.04 -26.34
CA GLY A 14 -24.02 20.80 -27.11
C GLY A 14 -24.86 19.76 -26.36
N LEU A 15 -24.61 19.57 -25.06
CA LEU A 15 -25.39 18.66 -24.22
C LEU A 15 -26.86 19.10 -24.13
N ARG A 16 -27.11 20.40 -23.97
CA ARG A 16 -28.47 20.95 -23.94
C ARG A 16 -29.22 20.72 -25.25
N SER A 17 -28.56 20.89 -26.39
CA SER A 17 -29.22 20.71 -27.69
C SER A 17 -29.62 19.26 -28.00
N HIS A 18 -28.93 18.27 -27.41
CA HIS A 18 -29.20 16.85 -27.65
C HIS A 18 -30.01 16.17 -26.55
N LEU A 19 -29.81 16.54 -25.29
CA LEU A 19 -30.40 15.87 -24.12
C LEU A 19 -31.50 16.71 -23.44
N GLY A 20 -31.64 17.97 -23.83
CA GLY A 20 -32.51 18.94 -23.16
C GLY A 20 -31.86 19.53 -21.90
N ASP A 21 -32.37 20.69 -21.48
CA ASP A 21 -31.78 21.49 -20.41
C ASP A 21 -31.66 20.74 -19.08
N HIS A 22 -32.69 20.00 -18.69
CA HIS A 22 -32.73 19.33 -17.38
C HIS A 22 -31.63 18.26 -17.24
N VAL A 23 -31.54 17.35 -18.22
CA VAL A 23 -30.57 16.25 -18.20
C VAL A 23 -29.14 16.77 -18.35
N ALA A 24 -28.94 17.77 -19.23
CA ALA A 24 -27.63 18.40 -19.43
C ALA A 24 -27.13 19.09 -18.15
N ASN A 25 -28.00 19.82 -17.43
CA ASN A 25 -27.60 20.49 -16.19
C ASN A 25 -27.23 19.48 -15.10
N ILE A 26 -28.00 18.39 -14.91
CA ILE A 26 -27.65 17.33 -13.96
C ILE A 26 -26.28 16.71 -14.29
N LEU A 27 -26.03 16.42 -15.57
CA LEU A 27 -24.73 15.90 -16.01
C LEU A 27 -23.58 16.86 -15.67
N MET A 28 -23.77 18.16 -15.91
CA MET A 28 -22.79 19.19 -15.61
C MET A 28 -22.55 19.38 -14.10
N GLU A 29 -23.55 19.18 -13.25
CA GLU A 29 -23.45 19.24 -11.78
C GLU A 29 -22.58 18.11 -11.20
N HIS A 30 -22.54 16.95 -11.86
CA HIS A 30 -21.69 15.84 -11.43
C HIS A 30 -20.23 15.95 -11.87
N LEU A 31 -19.92 16.86 -12.81
CA LEU A 31 -18.56 17.07 -13.27
C LEU A 31 -17.84 18.10 -12.39
N PRO A 32 -16.63 17.82 -11.89
CA PRO A 32 -15.88 18.77 -11.08
C PRO A 32 -15.70 20.10 -11.82
N PRO A 33 -15.85 21.25 -11.15
CA PRO A 33 -15.84 22.56 -11.81
C PRO A 33 -14.52 22.83 -12.53
N SER A 34 -13.41 22.32 -11.99
CA SER A 34 -12.12 22.18 -12.65
C SER A 34 -11.96 20.79 -13.26
N GLY A 35 -11.05 20.62 -14.22
CA GLY A 35 -10.83 19.33 -14.87
C GLY A 35 -10.44 18.22 -13.88
N TRP A 36 -10.69 16.95 -14.25
CA TRP A 36 -10.32 15.78 -13.42
C TRP A 36 -8.85 15.74 -13.04
N SER A 37 -7.97 16.29 -13.87
CA SER A 37 -6.53 16.39 -13.57
C SER A 37 -6.20 17.31 -12.40
N ASP A 38 -7.09 18.24 -12.06
CA ASP A 38 -6.89 19.16 -10.95
C ASP A 38 -7.37 18.59 -9.62
N VAL A 39 -8.43 17.78 -9.64
CA VAL A 39 -9.02 17.16 -8.43
C VAL A 39 -8.43 15.79 -8.07
N ALA A 40 -7.80 15.10 -9.02
CA ALA A 40 -7.19 13.80 -8.80
C ALA A 40 -5.81 13.74 -9.46
N ARG A 41 -4.80 14.24 -8.75
CA ARG A 41 -3.42 14.27 -9.24
C ARG A 41 -2.72 12.97 -8.90
N LYS A 42 -1.82 12.53 -9.78
CA LYS A 42 -0.92 11.41 -9.48
C LYS A 42 -0.10 11.66 -8.19
N GLN A 43 0.23 12.91 -7.93
CA GLN A 43 0.95 13.36 -6.73
C GLN A 43 0.17 13.10 -5.44
N ASP A 44 -1.16 13.09 -5.47
CA ASP A 44 -1.99 12.78 -4.30
C ASP A 44 -1.79 11.33 -3.82
N PHE A 45 -1.33 10.44 -4.71
CA PHE A 45 -1.00 9.05 -4.40
C PHE A 45 0.47 8.83 -4.01
N GLU A 46 1.32 9.85 -4.13
CA GLU A 46 2.74 9.76 -3.79
C GLU A 46 2.98 9.45 -2.30
N PRO A 47 2.25 10.08 -1.34
CA PRO A 47 2.38 9.72 0.07
C PRO A 47 1.97 8.27 0.36
N ILE A 48 0.98 7.74 -0.36
CA ILE A 48 0.51 6.35 -0.20
C ILE A 48 1.59 5.39 -0.69
N SER A 49 2.12 5.63 -1.89
CA SER A 49 3.21 4.84 -2.47
C SER A 49 4.45 4.84 -1.55
N TYR A 50 4.80 6.00 -1.01
CA TYR A 50 5.90 6.14 -0.05
C TYR A 50 5.68 5.32 1.23
N ARG A 51 4.47 5.39 1.81
CA ARG A 51 4.11 4.62 3.00
C ARG A 51 4.16 3.11 2.76
N ILE A 52 3.65 2.63 1.62
CA ILE A 52 3.71 1.22 1.24
C ILE A 52 5.16 0.76 1.13
N GLY A 53 6.02 1.52 0.45
CA GLY A 53 7.44 1.17 0.33
C GLY A 53 8.18 1.13 1.67
N ASN A 54 7.78 1.95 2.65
CA ASN A 54 8.33 1.87 4.00
C ASN A 54 7.86 0.62 4.75
N ILE A 55 6.59 0.24 4.62
CA ILE A 55 6.05 -0.99 5.20
C ILE A 55 6.77 -2.22 4.64
N GLU A 56 7.03 -2.27 3.34
CA GLU A 56 7.77 -3.37 2.70
C GLU A 56 9.20 -3.50 3.25
N LYS A 57 9.88 -2.37 3.50
CA LYS A 57 11.22 -2.34 4.11
C LYS A 57 11.19 -2.85 5.55
N GLU A 58 10.21 -2.42 6.33
CA GLU A 58 10.04 -2.88 7.72
C GLU A 58 9.75 -4.38 7.78
N LEU A 59 8.87 -4.88 6.91
CA LEU A 59 8.57 -6.31 6.82
C LEU A 59 9.81 -7.14 6.45
N THR A 60 10.62 -6.64 5.51
CA THR A 60 11.88 -7.29 5.12
C THR A 60 12.87 -7.33 6.28
N ARG A 61 12.95 -6.26 7.07
CA ARG A 61 13.79 -6.20 8.28
C ARG A 61 13.28 -7.16 9.36
N ILE A 62 11.98 -7.20 9.60
CA ILE A 62 11.38 -8.16 10.56
C ILE A 62 11.73 -9.59 10.15
N ASN A 63 11.57 -9.93 8.86
CA ASN A 63 11.89 -11.25 8.35
C ASN A 63 13.38 -11.61 8.53
N SER A 64 14.31 -10.66 8.28
CA SER A 64 15.74 -10.93 8.48
C SER A 64 16.08 -11.12 9.95
N THR A 65 15.54 -10.29 10.85
CA THR A 65 15.71 -10.44 12.30
C THR A 65 15.16 -11.78 12.79
N LEU A 66 13.97 -12.19 12.33
CA LEU A 66 13.38 -13.48 12.69
C LEU A 66 14.26 -14.65 12.26
N LYS A 67 14.83 -14.64 11.05
CA LYS A 67 15.75 -15.70 10.60
C LYS A 67 16.96 -15.85 11.53
N VAL A 68 17.53 -14.73 11.98
CA VAL A 68 18.67 -14.74 12.93
C VAL A 68 18.23 -15.31 14.28
N ILE A 69 17.09 -14.87 14.81
CA ILE A 69 16.56 -15.36 16.09
C ILE A 69 16.30 -16.86 16.03
N ILE A 70 15.62 -17.34 14.97
CA ILE A 70 15.31 -18.77 14.79
C ILE A 70 16.60 -19.58 14.73
N GLY A 71 17.60 -19.15 13.96
CA GLY A 71 18.90 -19.83 13.89
C GLY A 71 19.60 -19.89 15.26
N GLY A 72 19.56 -18.80 16.01
CA GLY A 72 20.10 -18.74 17.37
C GLY A 72 19.39 -19.71 18.32
N VAL A 73 18.05 -19.70 18.34
CA VAL A 73 17.23 -20.56 19.19
C VAL A 73 17.49 -22.04 18.89
N LEU A 74 17.54 -22.42 17.61
CA LEU A 74 17.84 -23.80 17.21
C LEU A 74 19.23 -24.25 17.67
N THR A 75 20.23 -23.38 17.51
CA THR A 75 21.62 -23.67 17.93
C THR A 75 21.72 -23.87 19.44
N VAL A 76 21.11 -22.97 20.23
CA VAL A 76 21.09 -23.08 21.70
C VAL A 76 20.35 -24.34 22.13
N SER A 77 19.20 -24.63 21.52
CA SER A 77 18.41 -25.81 21.84
C SER A 77 19.19 -27.10 21.58
N ALA A 78 19.89 -27.20 20.44
CA ALA A 78 20.75 -28.34 20.12
C ALA A 78 21.88 -28.51 21.14
N ALA A 79 22.55 -27.41 21.54
CA ALA A 79 23.60 -27.45 22.56
C ALA A 79 23.09 -27.94 23.92
N ILE A 80 21.91 -27.46 24.35
CA ILE A 80 21.27 -27.90 25.59
C ILE A 80 20.95 -29.39 25.53
N ILE A 81 20.39 -29.88 24.42
CA ILE A 81 20.07 -31.31 24.25
C ILE A 81 21.34 -32.17 24.40
N VAL A 82 22.45 -31.76 23.78
CA VAL A 82 23.73 -32.48 23.88
C VAL A 82 24.23 -32.51 25.33
N LEU A 83 24.18 -31.37 26.03
CA LEU A 83 24.59 -31.28 27.44
C LEU A 83 23.74 -32.20 28.34
N LEU A 84 22.43 -32.26 28.11
CA LEU A 84 21.53 -33.14 28.87
C LEU A 84 21.86 -34.62 28.63
N ILE A 85 22.20 -35.01 27.40
CA ILE A 85 22.62 -36.39 27.08
C ILE A 85 23.92 -36.73 27.81
N GLN A 86 24.92 -35.85 27.75
CA GLN A 86 26.21 -36.05 28.41
C GLN A 86 26.05 -36.17 29.94
N LEU A 87 25.22 -35.33 30.53
CA LEU A 87 24.91 -35.39 31.96
C LEU A 87 24.28 -36.73 32.35
N ASN A 88 23.29 -37.19 31.56
CA ASN A 88 22.61 -38.46 31.81
C ASN A 88 23.57 -39.66 31.71
N GLN A 89 24.48 -39.66 30.73
CA GLN A 89 25.51 -40.71 30.59
C GLN A 89 26.47 -40.72 31.77
N ASN A 90 26.92 -39.55 32.24
CA ASN A 90 27.81 -39.43 33.38
C ASN A 90 27.16 -39.99 34.66
N ILE A 91 25.91 -39.63 34.95
CA ILE A 91 25.16 -40.16 36.10
C ILE A 91 25.01 -41.68 36.02
N SER A 92 24.71 -42.22 34.85
CA SER A 92 24.56 -43.68 34.65
C SER A 92 25.88 -44.46 34.80
N SER A 93 27.03 -43.79 34.74
CA SER A 93 28.35 -44.41 34.86
C SER A 93 28.93 -44.40 36.28
N LEU A 94 28.30 -43.66 37.20
CA LEU A 94 28.58 -43.63 38.63
C LEU A 94 27.93 -44.81 39.35
#